data_AF-A0A7S9L137-F1
#
_entry.id   AF-A0A7S9L137-F1
#
_cell.length_a   1.000
_cell.length_b   1.000
_cell.length_c   1.000
_cell.angle_alpha   90.00
_cell.angle_beta   90.00
_cell.angle_gamma   90.00
#
_symmetry.space_group_name_H-M   'P 1'
#
loop_
_entity.id
_entity.type
_entity.pdbx_description
1 polymer ?
#
loop_
_entity_poly.entity_id
_entity_poly.type
_entity_poly.pdbx_seq_one_letter_code
_entity_poly.pdbx_strand_id
1 'polypeptide(L)'
;MKTTLTILFFIVLSLSGFSQVVLPSYPASAFPTYYWQQKSEFELLPGYKNPVLFIGDSLTDGGEWPALFGDANLLNFGISGETTAGIINRLPEIAKRRPQKNIFDDWHKRSCKGPLCR
;
A
#
# COMPACT_ATOMS: atom_id res chain seq x y z
N MET A 1 -46.03 -14.47 14.70
CA MET A 1 -44.94 -14.04 15.61
C MET A 1 -43.55 -14.53 15.16
N LYS A 2 -43.38 -15.80 14.74
CA LYS A 2 -42.07 -16.31 14.26
C LYS A 2 -41.64 -15.71 12.91
N THR A 3 -42.57 -15.59 11.96
CA THR A 3 -42.33 -15.05 10.60
C THR A 3 -42.02 -13.55 10.57
N THR A 4 -42.63 -12.79 11.46
CA THR A 4 -42.34 -11.35 11.65
C THR A 4 -40.95 -11.12 12.23
N LEU A 5 -40.47 -12.03 13.09
CA LEU A 5 -39.13 -11.97 13.68
C LEU A 5 -38.03 -12.31 12.66
N THR A 6 -38.25 -13.26 11.76
CA THR A 6 -37.29 -13.61 10.70
C THR A 6 -37.13 -12.50 9.67
N ILE A 7 -38.23 -11.84 9.26
CA ILE A 7 -38.15 -10.71 8.32
C ILE A 7 -37.36 -9.56 8.93
N LEU A 8 -37.58 -9.26 10.22
CA LEU A 8 -36.85 -8.22 10.93
C LEU A 8 -35.35 -8.53 11.02
N PHE A 9 -34.97 -9.79 11.23
CA PHE A 9 -33.58 -10.23 11.27
C PHE A 9 -32.85 -10.02 9.92
N PHE A 10 -33.49 -10.38 8.80
CA PHE A 10 -32.90 -10.19 7.46
C PHE A 10 -32.78 -8.71 7.06
N ILE A 11 -33.73 -7.86 7.48
CA ILE A 11 -33.66 -6.40 7.28
C ILE A 11 -32.50 -5.79 8.08
N VAL A 12 -32.32 -6.20 9.34
CA VAL A 12 -31.21 -5.74 10.17
C VAL A 12 -29.86 -6.20 9.59
N LEU A 13 -29.78 -7.42 9.06
CA LEU A 13 -28.56 -7.94 8.42
C LEU A 13 -28.18 -7.15 7.17
N SER A 14 -29.16 -6.69 6.38
CA SER A 14 -28.93 -5.91 5.17
C SER A 14 -28.65 -4.42 5.42
N LEU A 15 -28.92 -3.93 6.63
CA LEU A 15 -28.53 -2.59 7.12
C LEU A 15 -27.10 -2.53 7.70
N SER A 16 -26.37 -3.65 7.72
CA SER A 16 -24.95 -3.69 8.06
C SER A 16 -24.13 -3.03 6.95
N GLY A 17 -24.12 -1.69 6.92
CA GLY A 17 -23.35 -0.92 5.96
C GLY A 17 -21.85 -1.16 6.13
N PHE A 18 -21.19 -1.59 5.06
CA PHE A 18 -19.73 -1.55 5.00
C PHE A 18 -19.30 -0.09 5.00
N SER A 19 -18.67 0.36 6.09
CA SER A 19 -18.02 1.67 6.11
C SER A 19 -16.79 1.60 5.19
N GLN A 20 -16.78 2.38 4.13
CA GLN A 20 -15.61 2.51 3.26
C GLN A 20 -14.62 3.52 3.86
N VAL A 21 -13.37 3.10 4.01
CA VAL A 21 -12.28 4.01 4.40
C VAL A 21 -12.01 4.93 3.22
N VAL A 22 -12.29 6.23 3.38
CA VAL A 22 -11.91 7.25 2.40
C VAL A 22 -10.44 7.59 2.61
N LEU A 23 -9.60 7.31 1.61
CA LEU A 23 -8.17 7.67 1.66
C LEU A 23 -7.99 9.18 1.43
N PRO A 24 -7.03 9.83 2.11
CA PRO A 24 -6.69 11.22 1.84
C PRO A 24 -6.15 11.37 0.41
N SER A 25 -6.54 12.46 -0.25
CA SER A 25 -6.02 12.86 -1.56
C SER A 25 -4.96 13.95 -1.40
N TYR A 26 -3.85 13.81 -2.12
CA TYR A 26 -2.71 14.73 -2.06
C TYR A 26 -2.52 15.44 -3.41
N PRO A 27 -2.19 16.74 -3.42
CA PRO A 27 -1.91 17.46 -4.67
C PRO A 27 -0.61 16.95 -5.30
N ALA A 28 -0.47 17.08 -6.63
CA ALA A 28 0.70 16.54 -7.33
C ALA A 28 2.03 17.18 -6.88
N SER A 29 1.98 18.44 -6.44
CA SER A 29 3.11 19.19 -5.89
C SER A 29 3.60 18.69 -4.53
N ALA A 30 2.87 17.78 -3.87
CA ALA A 30 3.28 17.18 -2.60
C ALA A 30 4.42 16.17 -2.75
N PHE A 31 4.74 15.74 -3.97
CA PHE A 31 5.72 14.69 -4.24
C PHE A 31 6.83 15.18 -5.16
N PRO A 32 8.09 14.74 -4.94
CA PRO A 32 9.21 15.08 -5.80
C PRO A 32 9.10 14.41 -7.18
N THR A 33 9.84 14.88 -8.17
CA THR A 33 9.87 14.31 -9.53
C THR A 33 10.23 12.82 -9.53
N TYR A 34 11.17 12.42 -8.67
CA TYR A 34 11.59 11.01 -8.55
C TYR A 34 10.44 10.06 -8.21
N TYR A 35 9.51 10.50 -7.34
CA TYR A 35 8.33 9.71 -7.00
C TYR A 35 7.45 9.43 -8.22
N TRP A 36 7.24 10.44 -9.07
CA TRP A 36 6.43 10.30 -10.27
C TRP A 36 7.08 9.39 -11.31
N GLN A 37 8.40 9.45 -11.44
CA GLN A 37 9.16 8.56 -12.31
C GLN A 37 8.96 7.10 -11.88
N GLN A 38 9.29 6.75 -10.64
CA GLN A 38 9.15 5.38 -10.12
C GLN A 38 7.69 4.89 -10.22
N LYS A 39 6.72 5.73 -9.86
CA LYS A 39 5.29 5.38 -9.98
C LYS A 39 4.90 5.03 -11.42
N SER A 40 5.36 5.82 -12.40
CA SER A 40 5.08 5.54 -13.82
C SER A 40 5.78 4.28 -14.32
N GLU A 41 7.01 4.00 -13.85
CA GLU A 41 7.70 2.75 -14.15
C GLU A 41 6.91 1.56 -13.60
N PHE A 42 6.42 1.64 -12.36
CA PHE A 42 5.59 0.60 -11.77
C PHE A 42 4.33 0.36 -12.61
N GLU A 43 3.59 1.41 -13.00
CA GLU A 43 2.39 1.28 -13.84
C GLU A 43 2.63 0.53 -15.16
N LEU A 44 3.84 0.62 -15.71
CA LEU A 44 4.26 -0.07 -16.94
C LEU A 44 4.74 -1.51 -16.70
N LEU A 45 5.09 -1.88 -15.47
CA LEU A 45 5.53 -3.24 -15.16
C LEU A 45 4.42 -4.26 -15.46
N PRO A 46 4.75 -5.38 -16.13
CA PRO A 46 3.78 -6.41 -16.44
C PRO A 46 3.09 -6.92 -15.18
N GLY A 47 1.82 -7.31 -15.32
CA GLY A 47 1.03 -7.85 -14.22
C GLY A 47 1.54 -9.23 -13.82
N TYR A 48 2.38 -9.30 -12.79
CA TYR A 48 2.71 -10.56 -12.11
C TYR A 48 1.48 -11.08 -11.37
N LYS A 49 1.20 -12.39 -11.46
CA LYS A 49 0.11 -13.00 -10.70
C LYS A 49 0.55 -13.21 -9.26
N ASN A 50 -0.05 -12.45 -8.34
CA ASN A 50 0.18 -12.52 -6.91
C ASN A 50 1.70 -12.41 -6.55
N PRO A 51 2.36 -11.28 -6.84
CA PRO A 51 3.77 -11.10 -6.50
C PRO A 51 3.99 -10.92 -4.99
N VAL A 52 5.24 -11.02 -4.56
CA VAL A 52 5.69 -10.53 -3.25
C VAL A 52 6.20 -9.10 -3.45
N LEU A 53 5.60 -8.13 -2.76
CA LEU A 53 5.98 -6.72 -2.92
C LEU A 53 6.77 -6.23 -1.72
N PHE A 54 7.97 -5.69 -1.97
CA PHE A 54 8.73 -4.91 -1.01
C PHE A 54 8.38 -3.44 -1.19
N ILE A 55 7.73 -2.82 -0.21
CA ILE A 55 7.21 -1.46 -0.30
C ILE A 55 7.86 -0.63 0.80
N GLY A 56 8.43 0.52 0.45
CA GLY A 56 9.08 1.39 1.43
C GLY A 56 9.80 2.58 0.81
N ASP A 57 10.68 3.18 1.61
CA ASP A 57 11.44 4.38 1.26
C ASP A 57 12.78 4.06 0.58
N SER A 58 13.80 4.89 0.80
CA SER A 58 15.15 4.75 0.23
C SER A 58 15.83 3.43 0.58
N LEU A 59 15.53 2.83 1.74
CA LEU A 59 16.10 1.54 2.13
C LEU A 59 15.58 0.42 1.24
N THR A 60 14.28 0.46 0.97
CA THR A 60 13.65 -0.50 0.07
C THR A 60 14.07 -0.25 -1.36
N ASP A 61 14.13 1.02 -1.79
CA ASP A 61 14.49 1.42 -3.16
C ASP A 61 15.91 0.96 -3.53
N GLY A 62 16.90 1.11 -2.63
CA GLY A 62 18.29 0.75 -2.91
C GLY A 62 18.60 -0.76 -2.95
N GLY A 63 17.63 -1.63 -2.70
CA GLY A 63 17.86 -3.08 -2.62
C GLY A 63 17.53 -3.84 -3.90
N GLU A 64 18.45 -4.69 -4.35
CA GLU A 64 18.20 -5.68 -5.41
C GLU A 64 17.52 -6.93 -4.84
N TRP A 65 16.37 -6.76 -4.20
CA TRP A 65 15.66 -7.82 -3.47
C TRP A 65 15.39 -9.09 -4.28
N PRO A 66 14.96 -9.03 -5.57
CA PRO A 66 14.71 -10.23 -6.36
C PRO A 66 15.99 -11.06 -6.53
N ALA A 67 17.13 -10.39 -6.72
CA ALA A 67 18.43 -11.04 -6.85
C ALA A 67 18.92 -11.59 -5.49
N LEU A 68 18.73 -10.84 -4.41
CA LEU A 68 19.13 -11.23 -3.06
C LEU A 68 18.41 -12.52 -2.60
N PHE A 69 17.12 -12.63 -2.90
CA PHE A 69 16.30 -13.78 -2.51
C PHE A 69 16.20 -14.87 -3.59
N GLY A 70 16.72 -14.62 -4.79
CA GLY A 70 16.62 -15.55 -5.92
C GLY A 70 15.18 -15.81 -6.38
N ASP A 71 14.29 -14.83 -6.22
CA ASP A 71 12.86 -14.96 -6.52
C ASP A 71 12.41 -13.86 -7.49
N ALA A 72 12.10 -14.26 -8.73
CA ALA A 72 11.62 -13.36 -9.77
C ALA A 72 10.16 -12.88 -9.57
N ASN A 73 9.40 -13.51 -8.65
CA ASN A 73 8.06 -13.05 -8.28
C ASN A 73 8.10 -11.96 -7.20
N LEU A 74 9.27 -11.69 -6.64
CA LEU A 74 9.51 -10.58 -5.73
C LEU A 74 9.75 -9.31 -6.55
N LEU A 75 9.03 -8.24 -6.22
CA LEU A 75 9.21 -6.94 -6.87
C LEU A 75 9.62 -5.88 -5.83
N ASN A 76 10.61 -5.08 -6.20
CA ASN A 76 10.97 -3.89 -5.45
C ASN A 76 10.04 -2.73 -5.83
N PHE A 77 9.22 -2.31 -4.88
CA PHE A 77 8.29 -1.19 -4.96
C PHE A 77 8.73 -0.08 -3.99
N GLY A 78 10.02 0.05 -3.68
CA GLY A 78 10.56 1.16 -2.89
C GLY A 78 10.67 2.46 -3.69
N ILE A 79 10.52 3.59 -3.01
CA ILE A 79 10.78 4.92 -3.60
C ILE A 79 11.56 5.76 -2.58
N SER A 80 12.79 6.17 -2.92
CA SER A 80 13.58 7.06 -2.09
C SER A 80 12.86 8.36 -1.71
N GLY A 81 12.89 8.69 -0.42
CA GLY A 81 12.20 9.85 0.15
C GLY A 81 10.68 9.69 0.26
N GLU A 82 10.16 8.48 0.06
CA GLU A 82 8.72 8.22 0.21
C GLU A 82 8.26 8.35 1.66
N THR A 83 7.04 8.86 1.81
CA THR A 83 6.34 8.98 3.08
C THR A 83 5.01 8.22 3.02
N THR A 84 4.32 8.11 4.15
CA THR A 84 2.98 7.51 4.22
C THR A 84 2.01 8.09 3.19
N ALA A 85 2.10 9.39 2.90
CA ALA A 85 1.29 10.05 1.88
C ALA A 85 1.56 9.49 0.47
N GLY A 86 2.82 9.21 0.14
CA GLY A 86 3.22 8.62 -1.13
C GLY A 86 2.72 7.19 -1.30
N ILE A 87 2.81 6.38 -0.23
CA ILE A 87 2.26 5.02 -0.21
C ILE A 87 0.73 5.06 -0.39
N ILE A 88 0.02 5.92 0.33
CA ILE A 88 -1.44 6.08 0.19
C ILE A 88 -1.80 6.47 -1.26
N ASN A 89 -1.05 7.39 -1.86
CA ASN A 89 -1.31 7.87 -3.22
C ASN A 89 -1.16 6.78 -4.30
N ARG A 90 -0.32 5.76 -4.09
CA ARG A 90 -0.16 4.61 -5.01
C ARG A 90 -0.76 3.30 -4.50
N LEU A 91 -1.48 3.34 -3.38
CA LEU A 91 -2.14 2.16 -2.80
C LEU A 91 -3.11 1.45 -3.77
N PRO A 92 -3.89 2.16 -4.62
CA PRO A 92 -4.75 1.50 -5.61
C PRO A 92 -3.96 0.64 -6.62
N GLU A 93 -2.76 1.09 -7.00
CA GLU A 93 -1.90 0.35 -7.92
C GLU A 93 -1.34 -0.93 -7.26
N ILE A 94 -0.87 -0.80 -6.01
CA ILE A 94 -0.41 -1.93 -5.20
C ILE A 94 -1.54 -2.96 -5.03
N ALA A 95 -2.76 -2.49 -4.69
CA ALA A 95 -3.92 -3.34 -4.50
C ALA A 95 -4.35 -4.08 -5.78
N LYS A 96 -4.24 -3.42 -6.95
CA LYS A 96 -4.55 -4.03 -8.26
C LYS A 96 -3.72 -5.28 -8.55
N ARG A 97 -2.50 -5.37 -8.00
CA ARG A 97 -1.58 -6.51 -8.20
C ARG A 97 -1.91 -7.75 -7.36
N ARG A 98 -2.81 -7.64 -6.37
CA ARG A 98 -3.21 -8.74 -5.47
C ARG A 98 -2.01 -9.53 -4.90
N PRO A 99 -1.07 -8.85 -4.22
CA PRO A 99 0.17 -9.47 -3.76
C PRO A 99 -0.10 -10.65 -2.81
N GLN A 100 0.74 -11.70 -2.88
CA GLN A 100 0.72 -12.79 -1.90
C GLN A 100 1.14 -12.31 -0.52
N LYS A 101 2.10 -11.37 -0.49
CA LYS A 101 2.68 -10.83 0.73
C LYS A 101 3.19 -9.42 0.47
N ASN A 102 2.94 -8.54 1.44
CA ASN A 102 3.51 -7.19 1.48
C ASN A 102 4.57 -7.16 2.58
N ILE A 103 5.75 -6.67 2.25
CA ILE A 103 6.84 -6.44 3.21
C ILE A 103 7.03 -4.93 3.28
N PHE A 104 6.67 -4.35 4.43
CA PHE A 104 6.86 -2.95 4.74
C PHE A 104 8.16 -2.79 5.54
N ASP A 105 9.06 -1.95 5.05
CA ASP A 105 10.17 -1.48 5.87
C ASP A 105 9.71 -0.24 6.65
N ASP A 106 9.50 -0.38 7.96
CA ASP A 106 9.15 0.73 8.85
C ASP A 106 10.31 1.01 9.80
N TRP A 107 11.32 1.73 9.31
CA TRP A 107 12.46 2.16 10.11
C TRP A 107 12.17 3.43 10.92
N HIS A 108 11.26 4.29 10.46
CA HIS A 108 10.93 5.56 11.12
C HIS A 108 10.37 5.37 12.55
N LYS A 109 9.71 4.24 12.85
CA LYS A 109 9.31 3.91 14.23
C LYS A 109 10.44 3.49 15.17
N ARG A 110 11.64 3.18 14.68
CA ARG A 110 12.81 2.88 15.54
C ARG A 110 13.70 4.10 15.80
N SER A 111 13.57 5.17 14.99
CA SER A 111 14.56 6.25 14.96
C SER A 111 14.07 7.60 15.48
N CYS A 112 12.77 7.81 15.69
CA CYS A 112 12.25 9.00 16.39
C CYS A 112 11.92 8.67 17.86
N LYS A 113 12.96 8.60 18.70
CA LYS A 113 12.85 8.79 20.16
C LYS A 113 13.82 9.89 20.58
N GLY A 114 13.46 11.15 20.35
CA GLY A 114 14.25 12.28 20.78
C GLY A 114 13.54 13.63 20.57
N PRO A 115 13.92 14.68 21.31
CA PRO A 115 13.26 15.99 21.32
C PRO A 115 13.46 16.82 20.04
N LEU A 116 13.96 16.23 18.95
CA LEU A 116 14.25 16.89 17.68
C LEU A 116 13.35 16.43 16.52
N CYS A 117 12.35 15.59 16.78
CA CYS A 117 11.30 15.30 15.79
C CYS A 117 10.36 16.52 15.75
N ARG A 118 10.53 17.37 14.74
CA ARG A 118 9.72 18.57 14.49
C ARG A 118 8.65 18.27 13.45
#